data_AF-A0A1A8H313-F1
#
_entry.id   AF-A0A1A8H313-F1
#
_cell.length_a   1.000
_cell.length_b   1.000
_cell.length_c   1.000
_cell.angle_alpha   90.00
_cell.angle_beta   90.00
_cell.angle_gamma   90.00
#
_symmetry.space_group_name_H-M   'P 1'
#
loop_
_entity.id
_entity.type
_entity.pdbx_description
1 polymer ?
#
loop_
_entity_poly.entity_id
_entity_poly.type
_entity_poly.pdbx_seq_one_letter_code
_entity_poly.pdbx_strand_id
1 'polypeptide(L)'
;QKVQSGGPTMSPPVLPQLPQGFHHLYTHIEYECASPFYHHFGSPRRTCLKTGKWSGRHVSCSPVCGKHLTFDPERPEEAHWPWLAAIYRRTSKGTEAKMTTGNGQAESVKKDAGTWSDILNLGSGWQLVCSGALVNQRSLVVA
;
A
#
# COMPACT_ATOMS: atom_id res chain seq x y z
N GLN A 1 -0.91 60.55 39.20
CA GLN A 1 -1.83 59.40 39.24
C GLN A 1 -0.99 58.14 39.12
N LYS A 2 -0.87 57.35 40.20
CA LYS A 2 0.09 56.24 40.33
C LYS A 2 -0.48 55.00 39.63
N VAL A 3 0.18 54.53 38.57
CA VAL A 3 -0.18 53.28 37.89
C VAL A 3 0.08 52.12 38.85
N GLN A 4 -1.00 51.46 39.27
CA GLN A 4 -0.91 50.28 40.13
C GLN A 4 -0.29 49.13 39.35
N SER A 5 0.76 48.56 39.94
CA SER A 5 1.47 47.35 39.49
C SER A 5 0.48 46.19 39.37
N GLY A 6 0.36 45.62 38.17
CA GLY A 6 -0.34 44.36 37.95
C GLY A 6 0.33 43.24 38.75
N GLY A 7 -0.46 42.53 39.55
CA GLY A 7 0.01 41.41 40.37
C GLY A 7 0.63 40.29 39.52
N PRO A 8 1.35 39.35 40.16
CA PRO A 8 2.02 38.28 39.44
C PRO A 8 0.99 37.40 38.74
N THR A 9 1.09 37.29 37.41
CA THR A 9 0.38 36.31 36.61
C THR A 9 0.67 34.94 37.19
N MET A 10 -0.30 34.33 37.90
CA MET A 10 -0.19 32.97 38.39
C MET A 10 0.16 32.08 37.19
N SER A 11 1.29 31.38 37.28
CA SER A 11 1.67 30.41 36.29
C SER A 11 0.56 29.35 36.15
N PRO A 12 0.34 28.82 34.94
CA PRO A 12 -0.64 27.75 34.75
C PRO A 12 -0.40 26.62 35.77
N PRO A 13 -1.45 26.07 36.40
CA PRO A 13 -1.30 24.97 37.33
C PRO A 13 -0.55 23.81 36.64
N VAL A 14 0.58 23.42 37.22
CA VAL A 14 1.33 22.25 36.75
C VAL A 14 0.51 21.02 37.09
N LEU A 15 0.00 20.33 36.07
CA LEU A 15 -0.75 19.09 36.25
C LEU A 15 0.19 17.98 36.75
N PRO A 16 -0.26 17.11 37.69
CA PRO A 16 0.53 15.98 38.16
C PRO A 16 0.93 15.04 37.02
N GLN A 17 2.15 14.50 37.02
CA GLN A 17 2.52 13.52 35.99
C GLN A 17 1.77 12.21 36.18
N LEU A 18 1.20 11.68 35.09
CA LEU A 18 0.50 10.39 35.08
C LEU A 18 1.43 9.26 34.61
N PRO A 19 1.18 8.00 35.04
CA PRO A 19 1.87 6.84 34.50
C PRO A 19 1.66 6.68 32.99
N GLN A 20 2.54 5.94 32.32
CA GLN A 20 2.45 5.68 30.89
C GLN A 20 1.10 5.03 30.52
N GLY A 21 0.46 5.57 29.48
CA GLY A 21 -0.86 5.11 28.99
C GLY A 21 -2.06 5.82 29.63
N PHE A 22 -1.86 6.66 30.65
CA PHE A 22 -2.92 7.47 31.24
C PHE A 22 -2.87 8.92 30.72
N HIS A 23 -4.06 9.51 30.58
CA HIS A 23 -4.22 10.88 30.10
C HIS A 23 -5.10 11.69 31.05
N HIS A 24 -4.81 12.98 31.15
CA HIS A 24 -5.61 13.88 31.96
C HIS A 24 -7.03 14.03 31.40
N LEU A 25 -7.95 14.39 32.28
CA LEU A 25 -9.27 14.80 31.88
C LEU A 25 -9.19 16.00 30.93
N TYR A 26 -9.99 15.98 29.87
CA TYR A 26 -10.00 16.99 28.82
C TYR A 26 -8.72 17.10 27.98
N THR A 27 -7.79 16.13 28.08
CA THR A 27 -6.75 15.98 27.06
C THR A 27 -7.41 15.81 25.69
N HIS A 28 -6.86 16.48 24.68
CA HIS A 28 -7.27 16.37 23.29
C HIS A 28 -6.21 15.58 22.51
N ILE A 29 -6.68 14.69 21.64
CA ILE A 29 -5.83 13.96 20.69
C ILE A 29 -6.41 14.08 19.29
N GLU A 30 -5.55 13.92 18.30
CA GLU A 30 -5.90 13.97 16.89
C GLU A 30 -5.29 12.76 16.18
N TYR A 31 -6.11 12.02 15.44
CA TYR A 31 -5.68 10.91 14.62
C TYR A 31 -5.50 11.36 13.18
N GLU A 32 -4.44 10.86 12.56
CA GLU A 32 -4.18 10.99 11.14
C GLU A 32 -3.87 9.60 10.56
N CYS A 33 -4.22 9.41 9.29
CA CYS A 33 -3.79 8.21 8.59
C CYS A 33 -2.30 8.31 8.23
N ALA A 34 -1.61 7.17 8.21
CA ALA A 34 -0.17 7.11 8.00
C ALA A 34 0.30 7.68 6.64
N SER A 35 -0.59 7.82 5.67
CA SER A 35 -0.27 8.42 4.37
C SER A 35 -1.50 9.09 3.73
N PRO A 36 -1.29 10.04 2.80
CA PRO A 36 -2.38 10.73 2.11
C PRO A 36 -3.18 9.83 1.16
N PHE A 37 -2.71 8.60 0.92
CA PHE A 37 -3.42 7.59 0.12
C PHE A 37 -4.52 6.88 0.91
N TYR A 38 -4.74 7.27 2.17
CA TYR A 38 -5.78 6.76 3.05
C TYR A 38 -6.72 7.87 3.49
N HIS A 39 -8.00 7.53 3.60
CA HIS A 39 -9.02 8.40 4.16
C HIS A 39 -9.49 7.83 5.50
N HIS A 40 -9.64 8.71 6.50
CA HIS A 40 -10.14 8.30 7.81
C HIS A 40 -11.66 8.39 7.90
N PHE A 41 -12.25 7.53 8.71
CA PHE A 41 -13.66 7.55 9.09
C PHE A 41 -13.74 7.57 10.61
N GLY A 42 -14.80 8.17 11.17
CA GLY A 42 -14.96 8.32 12.62
C GLY A 42 -14.61 9.72 13.11
N SER A 43 -14.18 9.84 14.36
CA SER A 43 -13.87 11.13 14.99
C SER A 43 -12.35 11.33 15.11
N PRO A 44 -11.69 12.08 14.20
CA PRO A 44 -10.24 12.27 14.23
C PRO A 44 -9.80 13.00 15.49
N ARG A 45 -10.57 14.00 15.94
CA ARG A 45 -10.33 14.72 17.18
C ARG A 45 -11.13 14.08 18.32
N ARG A 46 -10.45 13.73 19.41
CA ARG A 46 -11.07 13.12 20.59
C ARG A 46 -10.66 13.83 21.87
N THR A 47 -11.54 13.80 22.86
CA THR A 47 -11.33 14.40 24.18
C THR A 47 -11.51 13.34 25.25
N CYS A 48 -10.61 13.31 26.23
CA CYS A 48 -10.75 12.45 27.41
C CYS A 48 -11.89 12.98 28.29
N LEU A 49 -12.95 12.19 28.48
CA LEU A 49 -14.15 12.60 29.21
C LEU A 49 -14.09 12.19 30.69
N LYS A 50 -14.96 12.80 31.52
CA LYS A 50 -15.10 12.45 32.95
C LYS A 50 -15.48 10.99 33.18
N THR A 51 -16.05 10.35 32.17
CA THR A 51 -16.41 8.94 32.16
C THR A 51 -15.21 8.00 32.04
N GLY A 52 -13.99 8.53 31.86
CA GLY A 52 -12.78 7.74 31.60
C GLY A 52 -12.69 7.19 30.17
N LYS A 53 -13.55 7.65 29.26
CA LYS A 53 -13.57 7.25 27.84
C LYS A 53 -13.26 8.44 26.95
N TRP A 54 -12.67 8.17 25.80
CA TRP A 54 -12.52 9.15 24.74
C TRP A 54 -13.86 9.44 24.05
N SER A 55 -14.12 10.71 23.77
CA SER A 55 -15.32 11.15 23.01
C SER A 55 -15.33 10.61 21.57
N GLY A 56 -16.47 10.68 20.89
CA GLY A 56 -16.58 10.37 19.46
C GLY A 56 -16.47 8.90 19.09
N ARG A 57 -16.41 8.63 17.79
CA ARG A 57 -16.34 7.27 17.21
C ARG A 57 -14.89 6.85 16.97
N HIS A 58 -14.64 5.54 17.00
CA HIS A 58 -13.32 4.98 16.69
C HIS A 58 -12.89 5.35 15.26
N VAL A 59 -11.60 5.65 15.09
CA VAL A 59 -11.03 6.06 13.80
C VAL A 59 -10.59 4.83 13.02
N SER A 60 -10.92 4.77 11.73
CA SER A 60 -10.43 3.74 10.81
C SER A 60 -9.93 4.37 9.51
N CYS A 61 -8.82 3.88 8.97
CA CYS A 61 -8.25 4.34 7.71
C CYS A 61 -8.50 3.31 6.60
N SER A 62 -9.07 3.74 5.47
CA SER A 62 -9.21 2.91 4.27
C SER A 62 -8.46 3.52 3.09
N PRO A 63 -7.93 2.71 2.16
CA PRO A 63 -7.26 3.24 0.97
C PRO A 63 -8.22 4.05 0.12
N VAL A 64 -7.70 5.09 -0.53
CA VAL A 64 -8.42 5.87 -1.54
C VAL A 64 -8.20 5.22 -2.90
N CYS A 65 -9.28 4.82 -3.58
CA CYS A 65 -9.22 4.20 -4.90
C CYS A 65 -9.46 5.21 -6.04
N GLY A 66 -8.95 4.92 -7.23
CA GLY A 66 -9.29 5.63 -8.47
C GLY A 66 -8.75 7.06 -8.59
N LYS A 67 -7.86 7.51 -7.69
CA LYS A 67 -7.19 8.80 -7.81
C LYS A 67 -5.81 8.63 -8.43
N HIS A 68 -5.61 9.25 -9.59
CA HIS A 68 -4.31 9.34 -10.25
C HIS A 68 -3.85 10.80 -10.19
N LEU A 69 -3.01 11.11 -9.20
CA LEU A 69 -2.63 12.49 -8.86
C LEU A 69 -1.70 13.12 -9.89
N THR A 70 -1.08 12.31 -10.75
CA THR A 70 -0.05 12.73 -11.73
C THR A 70 -0.48 12.39 -13.16
N PHE A 71 -1.79 12.22 -13.41
CA PHE A 71 -2.28 11.92 -14.75
C PHE A 71 -2.34 13.22 -15.54
N ASP A 72 -1.54 13.28 -16.61
CA ASP A 72 -1.63 14.33 -17.61
C ASP A 72 -2.37 13.79 -18.84
N PRO A 73 -3.58 14.30 -19.14
CA PRO A 73 -4.33 13.90 -20.33
C PRO A 73 -3.58 14.15 -21.65
N GLU A 74 -2.68 15.14 -21.67
CA GLU A 74 -1.90 15.50 -22.87
C GLU A 74 -0.70 14.57 -23.11
N ARG A 75 -0.27 13.83 -22.07
CA ARG A 75 0.88 12.91 -22.11
C ARG A 75 0.55 11.58 -21.42
N PRO A 76 -0.45 10.83 -21.93
CA PRO A 76 -0.91 9.60 -21.31
C PRO A 76 0.16 8.49 -21.28
N GLU A 77 1.12 8.51 -22.19
CA GLU A 77 2.24 7.57 -22.25
C GLU A 77 3.22 7.68 -21.07
N GLU A 78 3.25 8.83 -20.40
CA GLU A 78 4.09 9.06 -19.21
C GLU A 78 3.33 8.78 -17.91
N ALA A 79 2.06 8.40 -18.03
CA ALA A 79 1.24 8.11 -16.87
C ALA A 79 1.72 6.82 -16.16
N HIS A 80 2.19 6.99 -14.93
CA HIS A 80 2.40 5.87 -14.03
C HIS A 80 1.06 5.38 -13.48
N TRP A 81 0.51 4.30 -14.03
CA TRP A 81 -0.76 3.72 -13.59
C TRP A 81 -0.60 2.97 -12.26
N PRO A 82 -1.04 3.53 -11.11
CA PRO A 82 -0.68 2.98 -9.79
C PRO A 82 -1.28 1.60 -9.50
N TRP A 83 -2.34 1.26 -10.21
CA TRP A 83 -3.03 -0.03 -10.08
C TRP A 83 -2.59 -1.05 -11.13
N LEU A 84 -1.82 -0.69 -12.14
CA LEU A 84 -1.41 -1.62 -13.20
C LEU A 84 -0.44 -2.68 -12.63
N ALA A 85 -0.76 -3.95 -12.86
CA ALA A 85 0.07 -5.07 -12.47
C ALA A 85 0.28 -6.02 -13.66
N ALA A 86 1.48 -6.61 -13.73
CA ALA A 86 1.82 -7.66 -14.69
C ALA A 86 1.98 -8.99 -13.94
N ILE A 87 1.31 -10.04 -14.41
CA ILE A 87 1.30 -11.35 -13.78
C ILE A 87 2.20 -12.30 -14.57
N TYR A 88 3.30 -12.73 -13.95
CA TYR A 88 4.22 -13.70 -14.53
C TYR A 88 4.08 -15.06 -13.86
N ARG A 89 4.14 -16.13 -14.64
CA ARG A 89 4.20 -17.50 -14.16
C ARG A 89 5.57 -18.10 -14.45
N ARG A 90 6.19 -18.69 -13.43
CA ARG A 90 7.45 -19.41 -13.60
C ARG A 90 7.19 -20.78 -14.22
N THR A 91 7.82 -21.07 -15.36
CA THR A 91 7.88 -22.40 -15.95
C THR A 91 9.07 -23.14 -15.34
N SER A 92 8.82 -24.03 -14.38
CA SER A 92 9.85 -24.97 -13.96
C SER A 92 10.08 -25.95 -15.11
N LYS A 93 11.25 -25.90 -15.76
CA LYS A 93 11.73 -27.06 -16.52
C LYS A 93 11.87 -28.19 -15.51
N GLY A 94 10.89 -29.09 -15.48
CA GLY A 94 10.99 -30.30 -14.69
C GLY A 94 12.22 -31.06 -15.13
N THR A 95 13.20 -31.18 -14.23
CA THR A 95 14.25 -32.18 -14.34
C THR A 95 13.58 -33.55 -14.20
N GLU A 96 12.97 -34.06 -15.27
CA GLU A 96 12.85 -35.50 -15.46
C GLU A 96 13.96 -35.91 -16.42
N ALA A 97 15.12 -36.20 -15.85
CA ALA A 97 16.01 -37.19 -16.41
C ALA A 97 15.28 -38.54 -16.37
N LYS A 98 14.36 -38.76 -17.31
CA LYS A 98 13.85 -40.10 -17.60
C LYS A 98 14.79 -40.71 -18.63
N MET A 99 15.80 -41.40 -18.11
CA MET A 99 16.57 -42.38 -18.85
C MET A 99 15.59 -43.41 -19.42
N THR A 100 15.30 -43.31 -20.71
CA THR A 100 14.76 -44.42 -21.50
C THR A 100 15.71 -44.67 -22.64
N THR A 101 16.55 -45.68 -22.43
CA THR A 101 17.27 -46.45 -23.43
C THR A 101 16.36 -46.81 -24.61
N GLY A 102 16.82 -46.54 -25.83
CA GLY A 102 16.18 -47.00 -27.07
C GLY A 102 16.92 -46.48 -28.31
N ASN A 103 17.79 -47.30 -28.89
CA ASN A 103 18.55 -47.05 -30.11
C ASN A 103 17.67 -46.88 -31.36
N GLY A 104 18.06 -46.00 -32.31
CA GLY A 104 17.62 -46.05 -33.70
C GLY A 104 17.67 -44.71 -34.46
N GLN A 105 18.53 -44.61 -35.47
CA GLN A 105 18.80 -43.50 -36.40
C GLN A 105 17.58 -42.84 -37.10
N ALA A 106 17.67 -41.51 -37.30
CA ALA A 106 17.66 -40.78 -38.61
C ALA A 106 16.90 -39.43 -38.58
N GLU A 107 17.68 -38.34 -38.55
CA GLU A 107 17.60 -37.12 -39.38
C GLU A 107 16.24 -36.60 -39.91
N SER A 108 15.81 -35.41 -39.46
CA SER A 108 15.25 -34.36 -40.34
C SER A 108 15.13 -33.02 -39.61
N VAL A 109 15.85 -32.02 -40.11
CA VAL A 109 15.73 -30.61 -39.77
C VAL A 109 14.40 -30.08 -40.30
N LYS A 110 13.52 -29.58 -39.42
CA LYS A 110 12.56 -28.52 -39.75
C LYS A 110 12.60 -27.43 -38.69
N LYS A 111 13.08 -26.28 -39.14
CA LYS A 111 13.27 -25.03 -38.41
C LYS A 111 12.01 -24.21 -38.65
N ASP A 112 10.98 -24.45 -37.86
CA ASP A 112 9.78 -23.61 -37.92
C ASP A 112 9.97 -22.42 -36.98
N ALA A 113 9.87 -21.23 -37.58
CA ALA A 113 10.16 -19.94 -36.99
C ALA A 113 9.20 -19.61 -35.84
N GLY A 114 9.60 -19.98 -34.62
CA GLY A 114 9.01 -19.44 -33.40
C GLY A 114 9.26 -17.94 -33.30
N THR A 115 8.19 -17.21 -33.04
CA THR A 115 8.12 -15.77 -32.82
C THR A 115 9.27 -15.29 -31.93
N TRP A 116 9.92 -14.19 -32.32
CA TRP A 116 11.04 -13.57 -31.57
C TRP A 116 10.73 -13.27 -30.09
N SER A 117 9.47 -13.31 -29.67
CA SER A 117 9.01 -13.25 -28.28
C SER A 117 9.49 -14.41 -27.41
N ASP A 118 9.72 -15.58 -28.00
CA ASP A 118 10.04 -16.80 -27.24
C ASP A 118 11.53 -16.92 -26.90
N ILE A 119 12.39 -16.19 -27.63
CA ILE A 119 13.85 -16.24 -27.44
C ILE A 119 14.29 -15.39 -26.25
N LEU A 120 13.58 -14.29 -25.93
CA LEU A 120 13.86 -13.45 -24.76
C LEU A 120 13.46 -14.12 -23.42
N ASN A 121 12.61 -15.15 -23.46
CA ASN A 121 12.12 -15.86 -22.26
C ASN A 121 12.98 -17.07 -21.85
N LEU A 122 14.03 -17.42 -22.63
CA LEU A 122 14.80 -18.65 -22.41
C LEU A 122 15.80 -18.57 -21.23
N GLY A 123 16.13 -17.38 -20.74
CA GLY A 123 17.05 -17.18 -19.61
C GLY A 123 16.40 -17.10 -18.23
N SER A 124 15.12 -16.74 -18.14
CA SER A 124 14.50 -16.33 -16.86
C SER A 124 13.45 -17.33 -16.34
N GLY A 125 12.98 -18.27 -17.16
CA GLY A 125 11.94 -19.22 -16.76
C GLY A 125 10.63 -18.56 -16.33
N TRP A 126 10.41 -17.27 -16.59
CA TRP A 126 9.20 -16.52 -16.27
C TRP A 126 8.48 -16.19 -17.58
N GLN A 127 7.18 -16.44 -17.63
CA GLN A 127 6.32 -16.14 -18.76
C GLN A 127 5.23 -15.17 -18.32
N LEU A 128 5.05 -14.05 -19.04
CA LEU A 128 3.92 -13.15 -18.82
C LEU A 128 2.62 -13.88 -19.15
N VAL A 129 1.67 -13.88 -18.22
CA VAL A 129 0.38 -14.56 -18.37
C VAL A 129 -0.71 -13.56 -18.74
N CYS A 130 -0.88 -12.52 -17.93
CA CYS A 130 -1.90 -11.51 -18.13
C CYS A 130 -1.55 -10.20 -17.42
N SER A 131 -2.30 -9.16 -17.74
CA SER A 131 -2.31 -7.89 -17.03
C SER A 131 -3.45 -7.87 -16.02
N GLY A 132 -3.31 -7.06 -14.97
CA GLY A 132 -4.34 -6.87 -13.96
C GLY A 132 -4.36 -5.47 -13.38
N ALA A 133 -5.39 -5.20 -12.58
CA ALA A 133 -5.57 -3.94 -11.87
C ALA A 133 -5.79 -4.18 -10.37
N LEU A 134 -5.09 -3.42 -9.53
CA LEU A 134 -5.27 -3.44 -8.07
C LEU A 134 -6.64 -2.88 -7.70
N VAL A 135 -7.47 -3.67 -7.02
CA VAL A 135 -8.82 -3.25 -6.59
C VAL A 135 -8.86 -2.85 -5.11
N ASN A 136 -7.99 -3.42 -4.29
CA ASN A 136 -7.82 -3.07 -2.89
C ASN A 136 -6.40 -3.47 -2.43
N GLN A 137 -6.09 -3.36 -1.14
CA GLN A 137 -4.76 -3.67 -0.59
C GLN A 137 -4.27 -5.11 -0.79
N ARG A 138 -5.15 -6.06 -1.15
CA ARG A 138 -4.88 -7.50 -1.15
C ARG A 138 -5.38 -8.22 -2.39
N SER A 139 -6.03 -7.53 -3.32
CA SER A 139 -6.72 -8.14 -4.44
C SER A 139 -6.46 -7.39 -5.73
N LEU A 140 -6.33 -8.17 -6.80
CA LEU A 140 -6.17 -7.74 -8.17
C LEU A 140 -7.31 -8.35 -8.99
N VAL A 141 -7.81 -7.61 -9.96
CA VAL A 141 -8.65 -8.14 -11.03
C VAL A 141 -7.76 -8.41 -12.25
N VAL A 142 -7.99 -9.51 -12.96
CA VAL A 142 -7.25 -9.90 -14.16
C VAL A 142 -8.23 -10.12 -15.31
N ALA A 143 -7.77 -9.89 -16.55
CA ALA A 143 -8.50 -10.16 -17.77
C ALA A 143 -8.14 -11.54 -18.35
#